data_AF-X1GDI7-F1
#
_entry.id   AF-X1GDI7-F1
#
_cell.length_a   1.000
_cell.length_b   1.000
_cell.length_c   1.000
_cell.angle_alpha   90.00
_cell.angle_beta   90.00
_cell.angle_gamma   90.00
#
_symmetry.space_group_name_H-M   'P 1'
#
loop_
_entity.id
_entity.type
_entity.pdbx_description
1 polymer ?
#
loop_
_entity_poly.entity_id
_entity_poly.type
_entity_poly.pdbx_seq_one_letter_code
_entity_poly.pdbx_strand_id
1 'polypeptide(L)'
;LIIFYIFGLYDLGLLRTPFSFYTRALSGLGLCLGLGMIFFYLIPFFGITPKTNLILNIIIFGIFALSWRQLFYQIFASRFLTKVGIIGENIQAQELAGYIQKNPHLGYKLTTFLDVKKDLLQQIQEKNIDILIIATDLKSNSQLAQNLYQCVPARINFMDLSRAYEIICDKIPISFVAQTWFLENLKEGEKGFYDKAKRIIDILLAFLLLLFTSPLWLLVALAIKLEDRGPIFYYQERTGKDRKPFLLIKFRSMIKDAEKEKAIWAEKEDPRITKVGKFLRQSHLDEIPQMLNVLKGDISLVGPRPERPEFVGQLEKEIPHYHIRHLIKPGFTGWAQIKFKYGRSVMDSFEKFQYDLYYLKNRSLLLDIGILLKTFQLFFKKE
;
A
#
# COMPACT_ATOMS: atom_id res chain seq x y z
N LEU A 1 14.40 -12.23 -7.70
CA LEU A 1 13.69 -10.98 -8.09
C LEU A 1 12.52 -10.66 -7.17
N ILE A 2 11.51 -11.51 -7.03
CA ILE A 2 10.35 -11.29 -6.13
C ILE A 2 10.81 -11.02 -4.68
N ILE A 3 11.75 -11.82 -4.17
CA ILE A 3 12.34 -11.62 -2.84
C ILE A 3 12.99 -10.23 -2.72
N PHE A 4 13.70 -9.77 -3.74
CA PHE A 4 14.34 -8.45 -3.70
C PHE A 4 13.31 -7.31 -3.69
N TYR A 5 12.17 -7.50 -4.36
CA TYR A 5 11.03 -6.59 -4.28
C TYR A 5 10.43 -6.57 -2.87
N ILE A 6 10.20 -7.74 -2.27
CA ILE A 6 9.75 -7.87 -0.87
C ILE A 6 10.74 -7.20 0.08
N PHE A 7 12.05 -7.34 -0.08
CA PHE A 7 13.01 -6.67 0.79
C PHE A 7 13.16 -5.16 0.47
N GLY A 8 12.44 -4.64 -0.52
CA GLY A 8 12.42 -3.21 -0.86
C GLY A 8 13.68 -2.74 -1.57
N LEU A 9 14.45 -3.65 -2.17
CA LEU A 9 15.71 -3.32 -2.84
C LEU A 9 15.52 -2.56 -4.17
N TYR A 10 14.26 -2.36 -4.57
CA TYR A 10 13.86 -1.52 -5.70
C TYR A 10 13.37 -0.14 -5.26
N ASP A 11 13.29 0.12 -3.96
CA ASP A 11 12.96 1.44 -3.42
C ASP A 11 14.21 2.33 -3.46
N LEU A 12 14.16 3.39 -4.27
CA LEU A 12 15.28 4.33 -4.42
C LEU A 12 15.58 5.09 -3.11
N GLY A 13 14.60 5.21 -2.20
CA GLY A 13 14.81 5.80 -0.89
C GLY A 13 15.74 4.96 -0.01
N LEU A 14 15.71 3.63 -0.16
CA LEU A 14 16.49 2.72 0.68
C LEU A 14 18.01 2.83 0.42
N LEU A 15 18.39 3.16 -0.81
CA LEU A 15 19.79 3.31 -1.24
C LEU A 15 20.52 4.48 -0.56
N ARG A 16 19.78 5.44 0.04
CA ARG A 16 20.35 6.54 0.84
C ARG A 16 20.87 6.09 2.20
N THR A 17 20.31 5.01 2.72
CA THR A 17 20.70 4.44 4.02
C THR A 17 21.53 3.19 3.76
N PRO A 18 22.85 3.31 3.50
CA PRO A 18 23.67 2.18 3.06
C PRO A 18 23.57 1.00 4.02
N PHE A 19 23.57 1.25 5.33
CA PHE A 19 23.40 0.21 6.34
C PHE A 19 22.07 -0.56 6.20
N SER A 20 20.93 0.15 6.07
CA SER A 20 19.61 -0.48 5.90
C SER A 20 19.47 -1.19 4.55
N PHE A 21 20.14 -0.69 3.51
CA PHE A 21 20.16 -1.32 2.20
C PHE A 21 20.92 -2.65 2.24
N TYR A 22 22.17 -2.67 2.73
CA TYR A 22 22.99 -3.88 2.77
C TYR A 22 22.40 -4.95 3.70
N THR A 23 21.88 -4.56 4.86
CA THR A 23 21.24 -5.51 5.80
C THR A 23 20.01 -6.20 5.18
N ARG A 24 19.16 -5.45 4.46
CA ARG A 24 18.01 -6.03 3.74
C ARG A 24 18.43 -6.84 2.53
N ALA A 25 19.49 -6.43 1.83
CA ALA A 25 20.00 -7.18 0.70
C ALA A 25 20.59 -8.53 1.13
N LEU A 26 21.38 -8.54 2.21
CA LEU A 26 21.91 -9.76 2.81
C LEU A 26 20.78 -10.65 3.33
N SER A 27 19.76 -10.08 3.98
CA SER A 27 18.58 -10.83 4.44
C SER A 27 17.82 -11.46 3.26
N GLY A 28 17.65 -10.72 2.16
CA GLY A 28 17.03 -11.23 0.93
C GLY A 28 17.85 -12.32 0.26
N LEU A 29 19.17 -12.17 0.19
CA LEU A 29 20.08 -13.21 -0.31
C LEU A 29 20.05 -14.46 0.58
N GLY A 30 20.00 -14.29 1.91
CA GLY A 30 19.84 -15.38 2.87
C GLY A 30 18.52 -16.13 2.69
N LEU A 31 17.40 -15.42 2.44
CA LEU A 31 16.13 -16.05 2.14
C LEU A 31 16.17 -16.81 0.80
N CYS A 32 16.80 -16.25 -0.24
CA CYS A 32 17.03 -16.95 -1.51
C CYS A 32 17.85 -18.23 -1.29
N LEU A 33 18.89 -18.18 -0.45
CA LEU A 33 19.73 -19.32 -0.11
C LEU A 33 18.91 -20.41 0.58
N GLY A 34 18.14 -20.05 1.61
CA GLY A 34 17.30 -20.99 2.35
C GLY A 34 16.24 -21.66 1.47
N LEU A 35 15.53 -20.88 0.65
CA LEU A 35 14.54 -21.42 -0.30
C LEU A 35 15.19 -22.30 -1.37
N GLY A 36 16.36 -21.90 -1.88
CA GLY A 36 17.15 -22.71 -2.81
C GLY A 36 17.58 -24.04 -2.19
N MET A 37 18.06 -24.03 -0.94
CA MET A 37 18.44 -25.24 -0.21
C MET A 37 17.24 -26.18 -0.04
N ILE A 38 16.08 -25.66 0.36
CA ILE A 38 14.84 -26.45 0.50
C ILE A 38 14.46 -27.08 -0.84
N PHE A 39 14.47 -26.30 -1.92
CA PHE A 39 14.14 -26.79 -3.26
C PHE A 39 15.05 -27.94 -3.69
N PHE A 40 16.38 -27.77 -3.57
CA PHE A 40 17.34 -28.80 -3.97
C PHE A 40 17.37 -30.01 -3.04
N TYR A 41 16.96 -29.86 -1.77
CA TYR A 41 16.88 -30.98 -0.83
C TYR A 41 15.60 -31.81 -1.00
N LEU A 42 14.47 -31.15 -1.30
CA LEU A 42 13.19 -31.82 -1.51
C LEU A 42 13.05 -32.42 -2.91
N ILE A 43 13.82 -31.94 -3.89
CA ILE A 43 13.78 -32.41 -5.29
C ILE A 43 15.17 -32.89 -5.70
N PRO A 44 15.58 -34.11 -5.29
CA PRO A 44 16.90 -34.67 -5.58
C PRO A 44 17.08 -35.13 -7.04
N PHE A 45 16.18 -34.73 -7.96
CA PHE A 45 16.12 -35.23 -9.34
C PHE A 45 17.34 -34.84 -10.20
N PHE A 46 18.03 -33.74 -9.89
CA PHE A 46 18.94 -33.10 -10.84
C PHE A 46 20.37 -33.66 -10.94
N GLY A 47 20.80 -34.61 -10.09
CA GLY A 47 22.12 -35.29 -10.22
C GLY A 47 23.40 -34.42 -10.15
N ILE A 48 23.27 -33.10 -10.24
CA ILE A 48 24.31 -32.07 -10.10
C ILE A 48 24.58 -31.88 -8.60
N THR A 49 25.81 -31.55 -8.19
CA THR A 49 26.14 -31.12 -6.82
C THR A 49 25.44 -29.77 -6.51
N PRO A 50 24.24 -29.77 -5.91
CA PRO A 50 23.39 -28.58 -5.94
C PRO A 50 23.89 -27.51 -4.96
N LYS A 51 24.60 -27.94 -3.91
CA LYS A 51 24.98 -27.10 -2.77
C LYS A 51 26.09 -26.10 -3.14
N THR A 52 27.17 -26.56 -3.77
CA THR A 52 28.30 -25.68 -4.16
C THR A 52 27.88 -24.70 -5.25
N ASN A 53 27.16 -25.18 -6.27
CA ASN A 53 26.65 -24.32 -7.34
C ASN A 53 25.64 -23.29 -6.83
N LEU A 54 24.76 -23.65 -5.88
CA LEU A 54 23.83 -22.69 -5.27
C LEU A 54 24.58 -21.57 -4.54
N ILE A 55 25.58 -21.92 -3.74
CA ILE A 55 26.39 -20.94 -2.99
C ILE A 55 27.13 -20.01 -3.95
N LEU A 56 27.81 -20.57 -4.96
CA LEU A 56 28.52 -19.79 -5.97
C LEU A 56 27.58 -18.86 -6.73
N ASN A 57 26.41 -19.37 -7.17
CA ASN A 57 25.41 -18.55 -7.84
C ASN A 57 24.94 -17.39 -6.96
N ILE A 58 24.68 -17.62 -5.68
CA ILE A 58 24.20 -16.58 -4.76
C ILE A 58 25.28 -15.54 -4.49
N ILE A 59 26.54 -15.94 -4.34
CA ILE A 59 27.67 -15.01 -4.17
C ILE A 59 27.85 -14.17 -5.43
N ILE A 60 27.96 -14.80 -6.60
CA ILE A 60 28.16 -14.13 -7.88
C ILE A 60 26.98 -13.20 -8.17
N PHE A 61 25.75 -13.71 -8.10
CA PHE A 61 24.55 -12.90 -8.29
C PHE A 61 24.45 -11.77 -7.27
N GLY A 62 24.78 -12.03 -6.01
CA GLY A 62 24.78 -11.00 -4.96
C GLY A 62 25.74 -9.86 -5.28
N ILE A 63 26.98 -10.17 -5.66
CA ILE A 63 27.99 -9.17 -6.06
C ILE A 63 27.50 -8.37 -7.26
N PHE A 64 27.04 -9.04 -8.33
CA PHE A 64 26.58 -8.35 -9.53
C PHE A 64 25.33 -7.51 -9.26
N ALA A 65 24.35 -8.02 -8.53
CA ALA A 65 23.11 -7.31 -8.24
C ALA A 65 23.35 -6.09 -7.35
N LEU A 66 24.20 -6.21 -6.33
CA LEU A 66 24.58 -5.10 -5.44
C LEU A 66 25.40 -4.05 -6.19
N SER A 67 26.40 -4.48 -6.96
CA SER A 67 27.25 -3.58 -7.76
C SER A 67 26.42 -2.84 -8.81
N TRP A 68 25.56 -3.55 -9.54
CA TRP A 68 24.63 -2.96 -10.50
C TRP A 68 23.71 -1.94 -9.84
N ARG A 69 23.22 -2.20 -8.62
CA ARG A 69 22.37 -1.23 -7.91
C ARG A 69 23.10 -0.01 -7.41
N GLN A 70 24.32 -0.16 -6.93
CA GLN A 70 25.14 0.98 -6.56
C GLN A 70 25.43 1.85 -7.79
N LEU A 71 25.79 1.23 -8.91
CA LEU A 71 26.05 1.90 -10.17
C LEU A 71 24.79 2.61 -10.70
N PHE A 72 23.65 1.91 -10.71
CA PHE A 72 22.37 2.48 -11.13
C PHE A 72 21.99 3.68 -10.27
N TYR A 73 22.17 3.60 -8.95
CA TYR A 73 21.91 4.75 -8.06
C TYR A 73 22.80 5.93 -8.39
N GLN A 74 24.11 5.72 -8.51
CA GLN A 74 25.07 6.79 -8.77
C GLN A 74 24.83 7.47 -10.13
N ILE A 75 24.46 6.71 -11.15
CA ILE A 75 24.19 7.24 -12.49
C ILE A 75 22.82 7.91 -12.57
N PHE A 76 21.77 7.28 -12.02
CA PHE A 76 20.40 7.68 -12.30
C PHE A 76 19.74 8.51 -11.19
N ALA A 77 20.09 8.32 -9.92
CA ALA A 77 19.40 8.97 -8.81
C ALA A 77 19.64 10.49 -8.73
N SER A 78 20.77 10.97 -9.25
CA SER A 78 21.11 12.40 -9.29
C SER A 78 20.77 13.07 -10.62
N ARG A 79 20.64 12.29 -11.70
CA ARG A 79 20.62 12.80 -13.09
C ARG A 79 19.23 12.89 -13.73
N PHE A 80 18.25 12.12 -13.22
CA PHE A 80 16.89 12.08 -13.78
C PHE A 80 15.82 12.60 -12.80
N LEU A 81 16.13 13.67 -12.08
CA LEU A 81 15.10 14.38 -11.31
C LEU A 81 14.23 15.19 -12.25
N THR A 82 12.94 14.84 -12.32
CA THR A 82 11.94 15.59 -13.05
C THR A 82 11.66 16.90 -12.32
N LYS A 83 11.96 18.03 -12.96
CA LYS A 83 11.76 19.36 -12.40
C LYS A 83 10.29 19.75 -12.55
N VAL A 84 9.67 20.04 -11.42
CA VAL A 84 8.25 20.37 -11.33
C VAL A 84 8.07 21.84 -11.01
N GLY A 85 7.25 22.52 -11.82
CA GLY A 85 6.70 23.84 -11.53
C GLY A 85 5.22 23.73 -11.15
N ILE A 86 4.74 24.63 -10.29
CA ILE A 86 3.33 24.69 -9.91
C ILE A 86 2.77 26.09 -10.20
N ILE A 87 1.60 26.16 -10.83
CA ILE A 87 0.83 27.40 -11.01
C ILE A 87 -0.37 27.37 -10.07
N GLY A 88 -0.55 28.48 -9.34
CA GLY A 88 -1.63 28.63 -8.37
C GLY A 88 -1.20 28.23 -6.98
N GLU A 89 -1.33 29.17 -6.05
CA GLU A 89 -1.06 28.94 -4.63
C GLU A 89 -2.38 28.70 -3.90
N ASN A 90 -2.79 27.44 -3.85
CA ASN A 90 -3.86 26.99 -2.96
C ASN A 90 -3.28 26.02 -1.91
N ILE A 91 -4.08 25.72 -0.88
CA ILE A 91 -3.64 24.88 0.26
C ILE A 91 -3.13 23.52 -0.24
N GLN A 92 -3.83 22.90 -1.19
CA GLN A 92 -3.46 21.59 -1.76
C GLN A 92 -2.15 21.67 -2.56
N ALA A 93 -1.93 22.74 -3.31
CA ALA A 93 -0.68 22.95 -4.05
C ALA A 93 0.51 23.11 -3.10
N GLN A 94 0.33 23.80 -1.96
CA GLN A 94 1.34 23.91 -0.92
C GLN A 94 1.61 22.57 -0.22
N GLU A 95 0.57 21.79 0.09
CA GLU A 95 0.71 20.45 0.65
C GLU A 95 1.48 19.52 -0.31
N LEU A 96 1.14 19.53 -1.60
CA LEU A 96 1.84 18.74 -2.62
C LEU A 96 3.30 19.19 -2.76
N ALA A 97 3.56 20.48 -2.78
CA ALA A 97 4.91 21.05 -2.79
C ALA A 97 5.74 20.56 -1.59
N GLY A 98 5.17 20.63 -0.39
CA GLY A 98 5.79 20.12 0.83
C GLY A 98 6.02 18.60 0.78
N TYR A 99 5.09 17.84 0.21
CA TYR A 99 5.22 16.40 0.02
C TYR A 99 6.38 16.05 -0.93
N ILE A 100 6.49 16.74 -2.08
CA ILE A 100 7.59 16.55 -3.04
C ILE A 100 8.93 16.88 -2.38
N GLN A 101 9.03 17.99 -1.66
CA GLN A 101 10.26 18.39 -0.97
C GLN A 101 10.68 17.39 0.12
N LYS A 102 9.72 16.88 0.90
CA LYS A 102 9.96 15.88 1.95
C LYS A 102 10.34 14.51 1.39
N ASN A 103 9.92 14.19 0.17
CA ASN A 103 10.10 12.88 -0.46
C ASN A 103 10.91 12.95 -1.79
N PRO A 104 12.19 13.40 -1.75
CA PRO A 104 13.02 13.54 -2.96
C PRO A 104 13.36 12.21 -3.65
N HIS A 105 13.07 11.06 -3.02
CA HIS A 105 13.24 9.73 -3.62
C HIS A 105 12.17 9.39 -4.68
N LEU A 106 11.09 10.18 -4.75
CA LEU A 106 10.04 10.02 -5.75
C LEU A 106 10.50 10.41 -7.17
N GLY A 107 11.71 11.00 -7.30
CA GLY A 107 12.24 11.44 -8.59
C GLY A 107 11.78 12.83 -9.02
N TYR A 108 11.01 13.54 -8.19
CA TYR A 108 10.52 14.89 -8.48
C TYR A 108 11.29 15.93 -7.66
N LYS A 109 11.64 17.05 -8.31
CA LYS A 109 12.23 18.22 -7.65
C LYS A 109 11.33 19.43 -7.87
N LEU A 110 10.73 19.93 -6.80
CA LEU A 110 10.02 21.20 -6.86
C LEU A 110 11.01 22.32 -7.16
N THR A 111 10.76 23.07 -8.22
CA THR A 111 11.61 24.20 -8.60
C THR A 111 11.07 25.51 -8.06
N THR A 112 9.79 25.81 -8.32
CA THR A 112 9.16 27.05 -7.85
C THR A 112 7.64 27.01 -8.02
N PHE A 113 6.95 27.98 -7.41
CA PHE A 113 5.64 28.42 -7.87
C PHE A 113 5.84 29.47 -8.98
N LEU A 114 5.15 29.29 -10.11
CA LEU A 114 5.23 30.20 -11.24
C LEU A 114 4.21 31.33 -11.09
N ASP A 115 4.67 32.55 -11.38
CA ASP A 115 3.82 33.73 -11.41
C ASP A 115 3.16 33.85 -12.78
N VAL A 116 1.83 33.81 -12.81
CA VAL A 116 0.99 33.90 -14.03
C VAL A 116 1.06 35.28 -14.68
N LYS A 117 1.44 36.33 -13.92
CA LYS A 117 1.56 37.69 -14.45
C LYS A 117 2.81 37.91 -15.29
N LYS A 118 3.81 37.04 -15.14
CA LYS A 118 5.08 37.08 -15.88
C LYS A 118 5.02 36.11 -17.06
N ASP A 119 5.97 36.26 -17.98
CA ASP A 119 6.09 35.32 -19.10
C ASP A 119 6.37 33.91 -18.56
N LEU A 120 5.42 33.01 -18.80
CA LEU A 120 5.49 31.62 -18.35
C LEU A 120 6.53 30.85 -19.16
N LEU A 121 6.64 31.11 -20.46
CA LEU A 121 7.56 30.41 -21.34
C LEU A 121 9.00 30.70 -20.93
N GLN A 122 9.31 31.96 -20.65
CA GLN A 122 10.62 32.37 -20.14
C GLN A 122 10.96 31.66 -18.83
N GLN A 123 10.04 31.68 -17.85
CA GLN A 123 10.28 31.03 -16.56
C GLN A 123 10.47 29.51 -16.69
N ILE A 124 9.71 28.85 -17.58
CA ILE A 124 9.82 27.41 -17.85
C ILE A 124 11.21 27.08 -18.42
N GLN A 125 11.71 27.88 -19.36
CA GLN A 125 13.00 27.68 -20.00
C GLN A 125 14.15 27.97 -19.03
N GLU A 126 14.15 29.11 -18.34
CA GLU A 126 15.19 29.49 -17.37
C GLU A 126 15.36 28.43 -16.28
N LYS A 127 14.25 27.93 -15.77
CA LYS A 127 14.23 26.96 -14.67
C LYS A 127 14.32 25.51 -15.16
N ASN A 128 14.27 25.28 -16.47
CA ASN A 128 14.25 23.96 -17.13
C ASN A 128 13.17 23.06 -16.53
N ILE A 129 11.92 23.51 -16.54
CA ILE A 129 10.78 22.76 -15.97
C ILE A 129 10.37 21.66 -16.95
N ASP A 130 10.22 20.42 -16.46
CA ASP A 130 9.78 19.27 -17.27
C ASP A 130 8.26 19.04 -17.15
N ILE A 131 7.72 19.28 -15.94
CA ILE A 131 6.31 19.10 -15.61
C ILE A 131 5.76 20.38 -14.99
N LEU A 132 4.62 20.82 -15.51
CA LEU A 132 3.88 21.95 -14.97
C LEU A 132 2.55 21.48 -14.37
N ILE A 133 2.41 21.63 -13.06
CA ILE A 133 1.19 21.33 -12.31
C ILE A 133 0.32 22.58 -12.26
N ILE A 134 -0.94 22.42 -12.63
CA ILE A 134 -1.91 23.52 -12.68
C ILE A 134 -2.92 23.32 -11.54
N ALA A 135 -2.86 24.20 -10.55
CA ALA A 135 -3.72 24.21 -9.37
C ALA A 135 -4.95 25.13 -9.50
N THR A 136 -5.14 25.73 -10.68
CA THR A 136 -6.25 26.64 -10.99
C THR A 136 -7.13 26.04 -12.08
N ASP A 137 -8.43 26.35 -12.04
CA ASP A 137 -9.35 25.89 -13.09
C ASP A 137 -9.12 26.66 -14.40
N LEU A 138 -8.60 25.96 -15.41
CA LEU A 138 -8.33 26.50 -16.74
C LEU A 138 -9.60 26.93 -17.48
N LYS A 139 -10.75 26.29 -17.21
CA LYS A 139 -11.99 26.62 -17.91
C LYS A 139 -12.49 28.01 -17.55
N SER A 140 -12.24 28.43 -16.31
CA SER A 140 -12.63 29.75 -15.81
C SER A 140 -11.67 30.87 -16.24
N ASN A 141 -10.43 30.54 -16.63
CA ASN A 141 -9.38 31.52 -16.91
C ASN A 141 -8.83 31.38 -18.34
N SER A 142 -9.53 32.00 -19.29
CA SER A 142 -9.17 32.02 -20.72
C SER A 142 -7.77 32.59 -20.98
N GLN A 143 -7.36 33.61 -20.22
CA GLN A 143 -6.04 34.21 -20.36
C GLN A 143 -4.92 33.23 -19.97
N LEU A 144 -5.07 32.53 -18.85
CA LEU A 144 -4.11 31.52 -18.43
C LEU A 144 -4.03 30.38 -19.45
N ALA A 145 -5.18 29.93 -19.98
CA ALA A 145 -5.21 28.90 -21.01
C ALA A 145 -4.45 29.34 -22.28
N GLN A 146 -4.59 30.60 -22.70
CA GLN A 146 -3.84 31.15 -23.83
C GLN A 146 -2.34 31.21 -23.56
N ASN A 147 -1.92 31.67 -22.38
CA ASN A 147 -0.51 31.73 -22.00
C ASN A 147 0.12 30.32 -21.93
N LEU A 148 -0.62 29.33 -21.42
CA LEU A 148 -0.15 27.93 -21.38
C LEU A 148 -0.09 27.31 -22.78
N TYR A 149 -1.02 27.65 -23.67
CA TYR A 149 -0.97 27.22 -25.07
C TYR A 149 0.31 27.69 -25.77
N GLN A 150 0.76 28.92 -25.49
CA GLN A 150 2.05 29.43 -25.99
C GLN A 150 3.26 28.65 -25.44
N CYS A 151 3.11 27.93 -24.33
CA CYS A 151 4.15 27.11 -23.75
C CYS A 151 4.25 25.69 -24.36
N VAL A 152 3.27 25.26 -25.17
CA VAL A 152 3.26 23.93 -25.80
C VAL A 152 4.53 23.62 -26.61
N PRO A 153 5.13 24.56 -27.38
CA PRO A 153 6.38 24.33 -28.10
C PRO A 153 7.58 23.98 -27.20
N ALA A 154 7.52 24.29 -25.89
CA ALA A 154 8.56 23.92 -24.92
C ALA A 154 8.59 22.41 -24.61
N ARG A 155 7.63 21.62 -25.12
CA ARG A 155 7.55 20.15 -24.97
C ARG A 155 7.52 19.68 -23.51
N ILE A 156 6.92 20.49 -22.64
CA ILE A 156 6.70 20.14 -21.24
C ILE A 156 5.39 19.39 -21.04
N ASN A 157 5.29 18.61 -19.98
CA ASN A 157 4.05 17.92 -19.62
C ASN A 157 3.20 18.80 -18.71
N PHE A 158 1.97 19.08 -19.12
CA PHE A 158 0.98 19.76 -18.30
C PHE A 158 0.13 18.74 -17.56
N MET A 159 -0.11 18.95 -16.27
CA MET A 159 -1.01 18.12 -15.48
C MET A 159 -1.83 18.96 -14.52
N ASP A 160 -3.08 18.58 -14.30
CA ASP A 160 -3.89 19.17 -13.25
C ASP A 160 -3.43 18.69 -11.86
N LEU A 161 -3.81 19.43 -10.83
CA LEU A 161 -3.43 19.14 -9.46
C LEU A 161 -3.96 17.77 -8.97
N SER A 162 -5.18 17.37 -9.35
CA SER A 162 -5.75 16.07 -8.96
C SER A 162 -4.92 14.92 -9.53
N ARG A 163 -4.51 15.01 -10.79
CA ARG A 163 -3.66 14.03 -11.46
C ARG A 163 -2.26 14.00 -10.88
N ALA A 164 -1.72 15.16 -10.48
CA ALA A 164 -0.44 15.23 -9.79
C ALA A 164 -0.48 14.49 -8.45
N TYR A 165 -1.52 14.68 -7.63
CA TYR A 165 -1.72 13.91 -6.40
C TYR A 165 -1.82 12.40 -6.68
N GLU A 166 -2.56 12.01 -7.72
CA GLU A 166 -2.72 10.59 -8.07
C GLU A 166 -1.38 9.94 -8.46
N ILE A 167 -0.53 10.62 -9.24
CA ILE A 167 0.75 10.07 -9.72
C ILE A 167 1.85 10.15 -8.65
N ILE A 168 1.93 11.27 -7.92
CA ILE A 168 3.05 11.57 -7.03
C ILE A 168 2.80 11.01 -5.63
N CYS A 169 1.57 11.13 -5.14
CA CYS A 169 1.21 10.70 -3.78
C CYS A 169 0.52 9.34 -3.76
N ASP A 170 0.13 8.79 -4.91
CA ASP A 170 -0.69 7.58 -5.03
C ASP A 170 -2.00 7.63 -4.21
N LYS A 171 -2.59 8.82 -4.10
CA LYS A 171 -3.88 9.04 -3.41
C LYS A 171 -4.75 10.03 -4.19
N ILE A 172 -6.04 10.01 -3.92
CA ILE A 172 -7.01 10.89 -4.55
C ILE A 172 -7.65 11.75 -3.46
N PRO A 173 -7.30 13.04 -3.37
CA PRO A 173 -7.89 13.94 -2.37
C PRO A 173 -9.39 14.06 -2.53
N ILE A 174 -10.12 13.92 -1.42
CA ILE A 174 -11.59 13.94 -1.40
C ILE A 174 -12.12 15.30 -1.90
N SER A 175 -11.36 16.38 -1.74
CA SER A 175 -11.70 17.72 -2.24
C SER A 175 -11.85 17.81 -3.76
N PHE A 176 -11.23 16.90 -4.53
CA PHE A 176 -11.36 16.85 -5.99
C PHE A 176 -12.44 15.88 -6.46
N VAL A 177 -13.09 15.17 -5.54
CA VAL A 177 -14.00 14.08 -5.86
C VAL A 177 -15.44 14.55 -5.70
N ALA A 178 -16.05 14.93 -6.83
CA ALA A 178 -17.49 15.16 -6.94
C ALA A 178 -18.22 13.89 -7.39
N GLN A 179 -19.56 13.92 -7.43
CA GLN A 179 -20.36 12.79 -7.91
C GLN A 179 -20.01 12.39 -9.36
N THR A 180 -19.76 13.38 -10.24
CA THR A 180 -19.36 13.16 -11.63
C THR A 180 -18.03 12.43 -11.76
N TRP A 181 -17.10 12.68 -10.83
CA TRP A 181 -15.81 12.01 -10.82
C TRP A 181 -15.97 10.48 -10.75
N PHE A 182 -16.91 9.99 -9.94
CA PHE A 182 -17.17 8.54 -9.84
C PHE A 182 -17.71 7.97 -11.15
N LEU A 183 -18.58 8.68 -11.84
CA LEU A 183 -19.14 8.26 -13.14
C LEU A 183 -18.05 8.18 -14.22
N GLU A 184 -17.10 9.11 -14.20
CA GLU A 184 -16.01 9.19 -15.18
C GLU A 184 -14.87 8.19 -14.89
N ASN A 185 -14.60 7.91 -13.61
CA ASN A 185 -13.41 7.17 -13.19
C ASN A 185 -13.68 5.74 -12.70
N LEU A 186 -14.87 5.45 -12.15
CA LEU A 186 -15.21 4.11 -11.67
C LEU A 186 -15.84 3.28 -12.78
N LYS A 187 -15.00 2.53 -13.49
CA LYS A 187 -15.41 1.61 -14.56
C LYS A 187 -15.83 0.23 -14.03
N GLU A 188 -16.72 0.18 -13.04
CA GLU A 188 -17.12 -1.07 -12.36
C GLU A 188 -17.68 -2.13 -13.34
N GLY A 189 -18.44 -1.71 -14.35
CA GLY A 189 -19.00 -2.62 -15.35
C GLY A 189 -17.96 -3.36 -16.20
N GLU A 190 -16.77 -2.78 -16.39
CA GLU A 190 -15.68 -3.39 -17.18
C GLU A 190 -14.83 -4.37 -16.35
N LYS A 191 -15.00 -4.40 -15.02
CA LYS A 191 -14.13 -5.17 -14.10
C LYS A 191 -14.54 -6.64 -13.93
N GLY A 192 -15.54 -7.13 -14.66
CA GLY A 192 -16.06 -8.50 -14.48
C GLY A 192 -15.01 -9.62 -14.65
N PHE A 193 -14.11 -9.52 -15.62
CA PHE A 193 -13.01 -10.49 -15.77
C PHE A 193 -12.00 -10.41 -14.61
N TYR A 194 -11.64 -9.17 -14.23
CA TYR A 194 -10.76 -8.92 -13.09
C TYR A 194 -11.32 -9.50 -11.79
N ASP A 195 -12.60 -9.26 -11.47
CA ASP A 195 -13.22 -9.73 -10.23
C ASP A 195 -13.26 -11.27 -10.17
N LYS A 196 -13.52 -11.94 -11.30
CA LYS A 196 -13.47 -13.41 -11.39
C LYS A 196 -12.06 -13.95 -11.18
N ALA A 197 -11.07 -13.40 -11.90
CA ALA A 197 -9.67 -13.81 -11.77
C ALA A 197 -9.15 -13.56 -10.34
N LYS A 198 -9.43 -12.39 -9.78
CA LYS A 198 -9.12 -12.02 -8.40
C LYS A 198 -9.73 -13.01 -7.41
N ARG A 199 -10.99 -13.40 -7.60
CA ARG A 199 -11.65 -14.36 -6.72
C ARG A 199 -10.97 -15.73 -6.71
N ILE A 200 -10.53 -16.21 -7.87
CA ILE A 200 -9.80 -17.49 -7.98
C ILE A 200 -8.47 -17.38 -7.23
N ILE A 201 -7.72 -16.30 -7.47
CA ILE A 201 -6.43 -16.04 -6.79
C ILE A 201 -6.62 -15.95 -5.27
N ASP A 202 -7.64 -15.23 -4.81
CA ASP A 202 -7.98 -15.09 -3.39
C ASP A 202 -8.22 -16.46 -2.74
N ILE A 203 -9.02 -17.32 -3.38
CA ILE A 203 -9.32 -18.67 -2.87
C ILE A 203 -8.05 -19.52 -2.82
N LEU A 204 -7.28 -19.56 -3.90
CA LEU A 204 -6.06 -20.38 -3.99
C LEU A 204 -5.03 -19.98 -2.93
N LEU A 205 -4.73 -18.69 -2.82
CA LEU A 205 -3.75 -18.19 -1.85
C LEU A 205 -4.24 -18.34 -0.41
N ALA A 206 -5.52 -18.09 -0.13
CA ALA A 206 -6.09 -18.31 1.21
C ALA A 206 -6.06 -19.79 1.61
N PHE A 207 -6.38 -20.69 0.67
CA PHE A 207 -6.31 -22.14 0.89
C PHE A 207 -4.88 -22.58 1.20
N LEU A 208 -3.90 -22.15 0.40
CA LEU A 208 -2.49 -22.45 0.65
C LEU A 208 -2.04 -21.92 2.01
N LEU A 209 -2.41 -20.69 2.37
CA LEU A 209 -2.05 -20.12 3.67
C LEU A 209 -2.65 -20.94 4.82
N LEU A 210 -3.91 -21.35 4.72
CA LEU A 210 -4.56 -22.21 5.70
C LEU A 210 -3.89 -23.58 5.80
N LEU A 211 -3.58 -24.21 4.66
CA LEU A 211 -2.92 -25.51 4.62
C LEU A 211 -1.57 -25.47 5.34
N PHE A 212 -0.71 -24.52 4.98
CA PHE A 212 0.63 -24.40 5.58
C PHE A 212 0.61 -23.93 7.04
N THR A 213 -0.39 -23.13 7.44
CA THR A 213 -0.49 -22.64 8.83
C THR A 213 -1.26 -23.59 9.74
N SER A 214 -2.03 -24.54 9.20
CA SER A 214 -2.86 -25.46 10.00
C SER A 214 -2.12 -26.20 11.14
N PRO A 215 -0.85 -26.65 11.01
CA PRO A 215 -0.16 -27.28 12.13
C PRO A 215 0.09 -26.31 13.30
N LEU A 216 0.31 -25.02 12.98
CA LEU A 216 0.53 -23.98 13.97
C LEU A 216 -0.75 -23.64 14.75
N TRP A 217 -1.93 -23.85 14.16
CA TRP A 217 -3.20 -23.52 14.80
C TRP A 217 -3.44 -24.35 16.07
N LEU A 218 -2.98 -25.59 16.11
CA LEU A 218 -3.06 -26.43 17.31
C LEU A 218 -2.23 -25.85 18.46
N LEU A 219 -1.01 -25.38 18.16
CA LEU A 219 -0.14 -24.74 19.15
C LEU A 219 -0.74 -23.43 19.66
N VAL A 220 -1.31 -22.62 18.77
CA VAL A 220 -2.00 -21.37 19.14
C VAL A 220 -3.22 -21.67 20.00
N ALA A 221 -4.04 -22.64 19.61
CA ALA A 221 -5.22 -23.05 20.37
C ALA A 221 -4.86 -23.53 21.79
N LEU A 222 -3.80 -24.33 21.91
CA LEU A 222 -3.29 -24.80 23.20
C LEU A 222 -2.78 -23.64 24.04
N ALA A 223 -1.97 -22.73 23.47
CA ALA A 223 -1.44 -21.57 24.17
C ALA A 223 -2.57 -20.67 24.73
N ILE A 224 -3.59 -20.39 23.91
CA ILE A 224 -4.77 -19.63 24.32
C ILE A 224 -5.53 -20.34 25.45
N LYS A 225 -5.68 -21.67 25.37
CA LYS A 225 -6.40 -22.45 26.40
C LYS A 225 -5.64 -22.57 27.72
N LEU A 226 -4.31 -22.65 27.67
CA LEU A 226 -3.46 -22.70 28.85
C LEU A 226 -3.40 -21.35 29.58
N GLU A 227 -3.52 -20.23 28.86
CA GLU A 227 -3.43 -18.90 29.46
C GLU A 227 -4.65 -18.53 30.32
N ASP A 228 -5.87 -18.63 29.77
CA ASP A 228 -7.08 -18.20 30.50
C ASP A 228 -8.35 -19.05 30.20
N ARG A 229 -8.18 -20.20 29.52
CA ARG A 229 -9.24 -21.18 29.15
C ARG A 229 -10.38 -20.65 28.30
N GLY A 230 -10.34 -19.41 27.82
CA GLY A 230 -11.41 -18.85 26.98
C GLY A 230 -11.49 -19.42 25.56
N PRO A 231 -12.34 -18.86 24.68
CA PRO A 231 -12.54 -19.37 23.33
C PRO A 231 -11.29 -19.20 22.45
N ILE A 232 -11.08 -20.09 21.49
CA ILE A 232 -9.93 -20.03 20.57
C ILE A 232 -10.12 -18.89 19.57
N PHE A 233 -11.31 -18.84 18.97
CA PHE A 233 -11.67 -17.80 18.00
C PHE A 233 -12.44 -16.66 18.66
N TYR A 234 -12.22 -15.47 18.11
CA TYR A 234 -12.99 -14.28 18.38
C TYR A 234 -13.69 -13.86 17.07
N TYR A 235 -14.95 -13.48 17.19
CA TYR A 235 -15.79 -13.05 16.08
C TYR A 235 -16.17 -11.59 16.29
N GLN A 236 -15.99 -10.75 15.27
CA GLN A 236 -16.35 -9.35 15.33
C GLN A 236 -17.17 -8.96 14.11
N GLU A 237 -18.31 -8.30 14.34
CA GLU A 237 -19.12 -7.78 13.25
C GLU A 237 -18.41 -6.63 12.52
N ARG A 238 -18.44 -6.69 11.20
CA ARG A 238 -17.77 -5.76 10.29
C ARG A 238 -18.65 -5.47 9.08
N THR A 239 -18.46 -4.30 8.49
CA THR A 239 -19.19 -3.89 7.28
C THR A 239 -18.48 -4.42 6.04
N GLY A 240 -19.19 -5.20 5.24
CA GLY A 240 -18.71 -5.82 4.01
C GLY A 240 -19.11 -5.07 2.74
N LYS A 241 -19.03 -5.78 1.60
CA LYS A 241 -19.51 -5.30 0.31
C LYS A 241 -21.01 -4.98 0.39
N ASP A 242 -21.44 -3.92 -0.28
CA ASP A 242 -22.82 -3.44 -0.33
C ASP A 242 -23.39 -3.15 1.07
N ARG A 243 -22.52 -2.75 2.01
CA ARG A 243 -22.82 -2.52 3.44
C ARG A 243 -23.36 -3.75 4.18
N LYS A 244 -23.20 -4.95 3.64
CA LYS A 244 -23.68 -6.18 4.29
C LYS A 244 -22.79 -6.53 5.49
N PRO A 245 -23.34 -6.66 6.71
CA PRO A 245 -22.54 -7.06 7.86
C PRO A 245 -22.07 -8.50 7.73
N PHE A 246 -20.89 -8.80 8.26
CA PHE A 246 -20.35 -10.15 8.37
C PHE A 246 -19.50 -10.30 9.63
N LEU A 247 -19.30 -11.54 10.08
CA LEU A 247 -18.46 -11.86 11.23
C LEU A 247 -17.02 -12.12 10.78
N LEU A 248 -16.11 -11.21 11.12
CA LEU A 248 -14.68 -11.37 10.90
C LEU A 248 -14.10 -12.30 11.97
N ILE A 249 -13.36 -13.33 11.52
CA ILE A 249 -12.80 -14.38 12.39
C ILE A 249 -11.33 -14.06 12.71
N LYS A 250 -10.96 -14.11 13.98
CA LYS A 250 -9.57 -13.98 14.45
C LYS A 250 -9.26 -15.00 15.54
N PHE A 251 -7.98 -15.25 15.82
CA PHE A 251 -7.65 -15.85 17.11
C PHE A 251 -7.87 -14.82 18.21
N ARG A 252 -8.32 -15.29 19.37
CA ARG A 252 -8.49 -14.43 20.52
C ARG A 252 -7.13 -13.97 21.04
N SER A 253 -6.95 -12.65 21.09
CA SER A 253 -5.74 -12.00 21.58
C SER A 253 -5.98 -11.10 22.81
N MET A 254 -7.21 -11.07 23.31
CA MET A 254 -7.65 -10.21 24.41
C MET A 254 -8.39 -11.05 25.46
N ILE A 255 -8.41 -10.56 26.70
CA ILE A 255 -9.16 -11.18 27.80
C ILE A 255 -10.63 -11.35 27.44
N LYS A 256 -11.27 -12.35 28.04
CA LYS A 256 -12.73 -12.52 27.91
C LYS A 256 -13.42 -11.23 28.37
N ASP A 257 -14.40 -10.77 27.60
CA ASP A 257 -15.21 -9.57 27.88
C ASP A 257 -14.50 -8.20 27.75
N ALA A 258 -13.38 -8.14 27.00
CA ALA A 258 -12.63 -6.91 26.76
C ALA A 258 -13.45 -5.72 26.20
N GLU A 259 -14.61 -5.94 25.56
CA GLU A 259 -15.42 -4.90 24.91
C GLU A 259 -16.87 -4.84 25.43
N LYS A 260 -17.15 -5.25 26.69
CA LYS A 260 -18.53 -5.33 27.22
C LYS A 260 -19.32 -4.01 27.24
N GLU A 261 -18.65 -2.86 27.26
CA GLU A 261 -19.35 -1.58 27.46
C GLU A 261 -19.45 -0.71 26.20
N LYS A 262 -18.41 -0.56 25.37
CA LYS A 262 -18.44 0.19 24.09
C LYS A 262 -17.37 -0.26 23.08
N ALA A 263 -17.65 0.01 21.80
CA ALA A 263 -16.68 -0.03 20.71
C ALA A 263 -15.60 1.05 20.90
N ILE A 264 -14.38 0.66 21.24
CA ILE A 264 -13.24 1.59 21.43
C ILE A 264 -12.13 1.21 20.45
N TRP A 265 -11.46 2.22 19.88
CA TRP A 265 -10.26 2.01 19.07
C TRP A 265 -9.14 1.42 19.93
N ALA A 266 -8.41 0.42 19.44
CA ALA A 266 -7.34 -0.19 20.20
C ALA A 266 -6.14 0.76 20.40
N GLU A 267 -5.71 0.92 21.65
CA GLU A 267 -4.52 1.70 22.02
C GLU A 267 -3.22 0.88 21.86
N LYS A 268 -2.05 1.55 21.91
CA LYS A 268 -0.74 0.90 21.68
C LYS A 268 -0.37 -0.08 22.81
N GLU A 269 -0.79 0.20 24.03
CA GLU A 269 -0.55 -0.63 25.22
C GLU A 269 -1.88 -0.91 25.94
N ASP A 270 -2.75 -1.64 25.25
CA ASP A 270 -4.07 -1.97 25.78
C ASP A 270 -3.97 -3.06 26.87
N PRO A 271 -4.37 -2.78 28.12
CA PRO A 271 -4.28 -3.72 29.24
C PRO A 271 -5.15 -4.97 29.05
N ARG A 272 -6.07 -4.95 28.07
CA ARG A 272 -6.94 -6.08 27.73
C ARG A 272 -6.23 -7.14 26.90
N ILE A 273 -5.02 -6.90 26.41
CA ILE A 273 -4.25 -7.85 25.59
C ILE A 273 -3.56 -8.88 26.50
N THR A 274 -3.74 -10.18 26.21
CA THR A 274 -3.08 -11.26 26.96
C THR A 274 -1.60 -11.40 26.56
N LYS A 275 -0.79 -12.16 27.29
CA LYS A 275 0.64 -12.36 26.93
C LYS A 275 0.76 -13.15 25.63
N VAL A 276 -0.04 -14.21 25.46
CA VAL A 276 -0.12 -14.94 24.17
C VAL A 276 -0.67 -14.01 23.10
N GLY A 277 -1.71 -13.24 23.41
CA GLY A 277 -2.30 -12.26 22.50
C GLY A 277 -1.31 -11.20 22.00
N LYS A 278 -0.39 -10.74 22.85
CA LYS A 278 0.69 -9.82 22.48
C LYS A 278 1.59 -10.43 21.42
N PHE A 279 2.01 -11.69 21.60
CA PHE A 279 2.80 -12.42 20.61
C PHE A 279 2.03 -12.62 19.30
N LEU A 280 0.76 -13.04 19.37
CA LEU A 280 -0.06 -13.27 18.18
C LEU A 280 -0.25 -11.98 17.37
N ARG A 281 -0.46 -10.83 18.03
CA ARG A 281 -0.58 -9.53 17.36
C ARG A 281 0.74 -9.04 16.75
N GLN A 282 1.85 -9.22 17.45
CA GLN A 282 3.18 -8.84 16.96
C GLN A 282 3.58 -9.66 15.72
N SER A 283 3.16 -10.92 15.66
CA SER A 283 3.40 -11.81 14.52
C SER A 283 2.28 -11.79 13.47
N HIS A 284 1.20 -11.02 13.71
CA HIS A 284 -0.08 -11.04 12.99
C HIS A 284 -0.69 -12.44 12.79
N LEU A 285 -0.28 -13.42 13.59
CA LEU A 285 -0.86 -14.76 13.56
C LEU A 285 -2.34 -14.73 13.95
N ASP A 286 -2.76 -13.76 14.77
CA ASP A 286 -4.15 -13.57 15.17
C ASP A 286 -5.11 -13.33 14.00
N GLU A 287 -4.60 -12.78 12.90
CA GLU A 287 -5.40 -12.43 11.72
C GLU A 287 -5.52 -13.56 10.69
N ILE A 288 -4.72 -14.64 10.78
CA ILE A 288 -4.75 -15.76 9.82
C ILE A 288 -6.13 -16.42 9.67
N PRO A 289 -6.95 -16.59 10.73
CA PRO A 289 -8.29 -17.15 10.59
C PRO A 289 -9.22 -16.39 9.65
N GLN A 290 -8.92 -15.12 9.33
CA GLN A 290 -9.64 -14.35 8.32
C GLN A 290 -9.58 -15.00 6.92
N MET A 291 -8.62 -15.89 6.65
CA MET A 291 -8.60 -16.65 5.40
C MET A 291 -9.84 -17.52 5.22
N LEU A 292 -10.50 -17.94 6.31
CA LEU A 292 -11.80 -18.61 6.24
C LEU A 292 -12.88 -17.67 5.70
N ASN A 293 -12.86 -16.39 6.09
CA ASN A 293 -13.73 -15.36 5.51
C ASN A 293 -13.41 -15.11 4.03
N VAL A 294 -12.13 -15.17 3.64
CA VAL A 294 -11.73 -15.12 2.23
C VAL A 294 -12.35 -16.31 1.48
N LEU A 295 -12.20 -17.54 1.96
CA LEU A 295 -12.78 -18.72 1.32
C LEU A 295 -14.31 -18.63 1.22
N LYS A 296 -14.99 -18.20 2.28
CA LYS A 296 -16.45 -17.98 2.30
C LYS A 296 -16.89 -16.85 1.35
N GLY A 297 -16.00 -15.89 1.10
CA GLY A 297 -16.24 -14.77 0.20
C GLY A 297 -16.77 -13.52 0.88
N ASP A 298 -16.69 -13.43 2.21
CA ASP A 298 -17.04 -12.23 2.98
C ASP A 298 -16.02 -11.10 2.71
N ILE A 299 -14.73 -11.46 2.58
CA ILE A 299 -13.62 -10.55 2.29
C ILE A 299 -12.77 -11.03 1.09
N SER A 300 -11.91 -10.16 0.57
CA SER A 300 -10.84 -10.45 -0.40
C SER A 300 -9.47 -10.40 0.28
N LEU A 301 -8.41 -10.88 -0.37
CA LEU A 301 -7.05 -10.67 0.16
C LEU A 301 -6.65 -9.20 0.07
N VAL A 302 -7.04 -8.52 -1.02
CA VAL A 302 -6.72 -7.10 -1.26
C VAL A 302 -8.00 -6.30 -1.41
N GLY A 303 -8.14 -5.25 -0.59
CA GLY A 303 -9.27 -4.33 -0.59
C GLY A 303 -9.21 -3.36 0.60
N PRO A 304 -10.18 -2.43 0.71
CA PRO A 304 -10.29 -1.53 1.86
C PRO A 304 -10.45 -2.30 3.17
N ARG A 305 -9.81 -1.85 4.26
CA ARG A 305 -9.95 -2.54 5.55
C ARG A 305 -11.41 -2.48 6.04
N PRO A 306 -12.01 -3.60 6.48
CA PRO A 306 -13.39 -3.62 6.95
C PRO A 306 -13.53 -2.88 8.29
N GLU A 307 -14.43 -1.91 8.34
CA GLU A 307 -14.70 -1.13 9.55
C GLU A 307 -15.90 -1.67 10.32
N ARG A 308 -15.90 -1.35 11.62
CA ARG A 308 -17.00 -1.67 12.54
C ARG A 308 -18.25 -0.88 12.12
N PRO A 309 -19.45 -1.50 12.05
CA PRO A 309 -20.68 -0.80 11.69
C PRO A 309 -20.92 0.46 12.53
N GLU A 310 -20.56 0.44 13.82
CA GLU A 310 -20.69 1.57 14.74
C GLU A 310 -19.86 2.79 14.29
N PHE A 311 -18.67 2.56 13.72
CA PHE A 311 -17.82 3.64 13.18
C PHE A 311 -18.22 4.04 11.77
N VAL A 312 -18.68 3.10 10.94
CA VAL A 312 -19.13 3.42 9.57
C VAL A 312 -20.22 4.49 9.59
N GLY A 313 -21.20 4.38 10.49
CA GLY A 313 -22.28 5.37 10.59
C GLY A 313 -21.80 6.77 11.02
N GLN A 314 -20.69 6.87 11.78
CA GLN A 314 -20.08 8.15 12.14
C GLN A 314 -19.25 8.71 10.98
N LEU A 315 -18.41 7.86 10.37
CA LEU A 315 -17.52 8.23 9.28
C LEU A 315 -18.30 8.63 8.02
N GLU A 316 -19.43 8.00 7.72
CA GLU A 316 -20.29 8.41 6.59
C GLU A 316 -20.94 9.79 6.78
N LYS A 317 -21.06 10.28 8.02
CA LYS A 317 -21.56 11.64 8.30
C LYS A 317 -20.47 12.70 8.16
N GLU A 318 -19.23 12.35 8.53
CA GLU A 318 -18.11 13.30 8.56
C GLU A 318 -17.30 13.31 7.25
N ILE A 319 -17.25 12.20 6.52
CA ILE A 319 -16.45 12.03 5.31
C ILE A 319 -17.38 11.91 4.09
N PRO A 320 -17.36 12.89 3.17
CA PRO A 320 -18.14 12.84 1.94
C PRO A 320 -17.84 11.57 1.13
N HIS A 321 -18.89 10.96 0.58
CA HIS A 321 -18.80 9.78 -0.29
C HIS A 321 -18.16 8.53 0.33
N TYR A 322 -17.96 8.49 1.66
CA TYR A 322 -17.27 7.39 2.34
C TYR A 322 -17.85 6.01 2.03
N HIS A 323 -19.17 5.92 1.83
CA HIS A 323 -19.89 4.70 1.49
C HIS A 323 -19.39 3.98 0.23
N ILE A 324 -18.75 4.69 -0.70
CA ILE A 324 -18.25 4.15 -1.97
C ILE A 324 -17.19 3.07 -1.75
N ARG A 325 -16.47 3.07 -0.61
CA ARG A 325 -15.54 1.98 -0.29
C ARG A 325 -16.20 0.62 -0.14
N HIS A 326 -17.51 0.59 0.15
CA HIS A 326 -18.28 -0.65 0.27
C HIS A 326 -18.76 -1.20 -1.08
N LEU A 327 -18.47 -0.56 -2.23
CA LEU A 327 -18.80 -1.11 -3.55
C LEU A 327 -18.08 -2.44 -3.84
N ILE A 328 -16.98 -2.69 -3.13
CA ILE A 328 -16.11 -3.84 -3.33
C ILE A 328 -15.96 -4.62 -2.03
N LYS A 329 -15.49 -5.86 -2.12
CA LYS A 329 -15.19 -6.64 -0.92
C LYS A 329 -14.07 -5.95 -0.14
N PRO A 330 -14.20 -5.82 1.18
CA PRO A 330 -13.09 -5.38 2.00
C PRO A 330 -11.93 -6.38 1.92
N GLY A 331 -10.73 -5.92 2.28
CA GLY A 331 -9.49 -6.68 2.19
C GLY A 331 -8.92 -7.10 3.53
N PHE A 332 -8.21 -8.24 3.54
CA PHE A 332 -7.26 -8.56 4.60
C PHE A 332 -6.13 -7.52 4.66
N THR A 333 -5.57 -7.18 3.51
CA THR A 333 -4.66 -6.06 3.28
C THR A 333 -5.22 -5.10 2.22
N GLY A 334 -4.62 -3.93 2.05
CA GLY A 334 -5.11 -2.90 1.15
C GLY A 334 -4.10 -1.80 0.89
N TRP A 335 -4.34 -1.00 -0.15
CA TRP A 335 -3.44 0.10 -0.52
C TRP A 335 -3.25 1.11 0.61
N ALA A 336 -4.35 1.50 1.27
CA ALA A 336 -4.30 2.39 2.42
C ALA A 336 -3.45 1.82 3.56
N GLN A 337 -3.54 0.51 3.86
CA GLN A 337 -2.73 -0.12 4.92
C GLN A 337 -1.22 -0.11 4.59
N ILE A 338 -0.84 -0.18 3.32
CA ILE A 338 0.55 -0.11 2.88
C ILE A 338 1.09 1.33 2.93
N LYS A 339 0.28 2.31 2.50
CA LYS A 339 0.70 3.70 2.37
C LYS A 339 0.56 4.51 3.66
N PHE A 340 -0.42 4.19 4.50
CA PHE A 340 -0.78 4.95 5.68
C PHE A 340 -1.09 4.04 6.88
N LYS A 341 -0.15 4.01 7.84
CA LYS A 341 -0.21 3.08 8.99
C LYS A 341 -1.06 3.59 10.16
N TYR A 342 -1.25 4.90 10.30
CA TYR A 342 -2.04 5.48 11.38
C TYR A 342 -3.54 5.27 11.13
N GLY A 343 -4.35 5.23 12.17
CA GLY A 343 -5.72 4.73 12.07
C GLY A 343 -6.44 4.74 13.39
N ARG A 344 -6.41 5.87 14.10
CA ARG A 344 -7.00 6.02 15.44
C ARG A 344 -7.86 7.27 15.55
N SER A 345 -8.11 7.97 14.44
CA SER A 345 -8.94 9.18 14.39
C SER A 345 -9.79 9.22 13.13
N VAL A 346 -10.79 10.11 13.13
CA VAL A 346 -11.55 10.43 11.91
C VAL A 346 -10.61 10.98 10.84
N MET A 347 -9.66 11.83 11.21
CA MET A 347 -8.69 12.40 10.26
C MET A 347 -7.81 11.31 9.63
N ASP A 348 -7.40 10.30 10.39
CA ASP A 348 -6.70 9.13 9.84
C ASP A 348 -7.59 8.36 8.87
N SER A 349 -8.88 8.22 9.18
CA SER A 349 -9.85 7.55 8.31
C SER A 349 -10.11 8.33 7.02
N PHE A 350 -10.12 9.66 7.11
CA PHE A 350 -10.18 10.58 5.96
C PHE A 350 -8.96 10.41 5.06
N GLU A 351 -7.74 10.36 5.62
CA GLU A 351 -6.52 10.14 4.85
C GLU A 351 -6.48 8.74 4.23
N LYS A 352 -6.85 7.69 4.98
CA LYS A 352 -6.98 6.33 4.42
C LYS A 352 -7.97 6.26 3.27
N PHE A 353 -9.09 6.96 3.39
CA PHE A 353 -10.12 6.93 2.36
C PHE A 353 -9.60 7.49 1.03
N GLN A 354 -8.71 8.48 1.04
CA GLN A 354 -8.05 8.98 -0.17
C GLN A 354 -7.20 7.91 -0.89
N TYR A 355 -6.56 7.01 -0.14
CA TYR A 355 -5.84 5.86 -0.70
C TYR A 355 -6.81 4.75 -1.15
N ASP A 356 -7.92 4.54 -0.44
CA ASP A 356 -8.96 3.60 -0.86
C ASP A 356 -9.58 4.05 -2.19
N LEU A 357 -9.80 5.35 -2.41
CA LEU A 357 -10.27 5.91 -3.68
C LEU A 357 -9.28 5.67 -4.82
N TYR A 358 -7.97 5.85 -4.56
CA TYR A 358 -6.93 5.49 -5.53
C TYR A 358 -7.00 4.01 -5.91
N TYR A 359 -7.13 3.14 -4.90
CA TYR A 359 -7.25 1.71 -5.15
C TYR A 359 -8.48 1.41 -6.00
N LEU A 360 -9.67 1.89 -5.59
CA LEU A 360 -10.95 1.69 -6.31
C LEU A 360 -10.84 2.03 -7.80
N LYS A 361 -10.25 3.18 -8.13
CA LYS A 361 -10.02 3.61 -9.52
C LYS A 361 -9.03 2.69 -10.26
N ASN A 362 -7.91 2.37 -9.64
CA ASN A 362 -6.77 1.73 -10.29
C ASN A 362 -6.68 0.20 -10.09
N ARG A 363 -7.78 -0.44 -9.65
CA ARG A 363 -7.82 -1.89 -9.38
C ARG A 363 -7.37 -2.69 -10.60
N SER A 364 -6.35 -3.51 -10.39
CA SER A 364 -5.78 -4.42 -11.38
C SER A 364 -5.07 -5.57 -10.67
N LEU A 365 -4.90 -6.71 -11.36
CA LEU A 365 -4.19 -7.86 -10.79
C LEU A 365 -2.73 -7.51 -10.44
N LEU A 366 -2.09 -6.67 -11.24
CA LEU A 366 -0.72 -6.21 -11.00
C LEU A 366 -0.62 -5.37 -9.71
N LEU A 367 -1.57 -4.45 -9.51
CA LEU A 367 -1.65 -3.67 -8.28
C LEU A 367 -1.90 -4.57 -7.06
N ASP A 368 -2.82 -5.55 -7.17
CA ASP A 368 -3.11 -6.50 -6.10
C ASP A 368 -1.89 -7.33 -5.72
N ILE A 369 -1.17 -7.89 -6.70
CA ILE A 369 0.10 -8.61 -6.47
C ILE A 369 1.12 -7.69 -5.81
N GLY A 370 1.25 -6.45 -6.29
CA GLY A 370 2.13 -5.45 -5.70
C GLY A 370 1.81 -5.16 -4.23
N ILE A 371 0.52 -5.09 -3.86
CA ILE A 371 0.04 -4.89 -2.49
C ILE A 371 0.36 -6.12 -1.63
N LEU A 372 0.07 -7.33 -2.10
CA LEU A 372 0.35 -8.57 -1.36
C LEU A 372 1.85 -8.70 -1.05
N LEU A 373 2.70 -8.46 -2.05
CA LEU A 373 4.14 -8.49 -1.87
C LEU A 373 4.65 -7.41 -0.89
N LYS A 374 4.11 -6.19 -0.97
CA LYS A 374 4.42 -5.12 0.00
C LYS A 374 3.88 -5.41 1.40
N THR A 375 2.77 -6.15 1.51
CA THR A 375 2.25 -6.60 2.81
C THR A 375 3.19 -7.61 3.42
N PHE A 376 3.64 -8.59 2.64
CA PHE A 376 4.63 -9.56 3.08
C PHE A 376 5.95 -8.89 3.49
N GLN A 377 6.37 -7.82 2.79
CA GLN A 377 7.52 -7.00 3.19
C GLN A 377 7.40 -6.40 4.60
N LEU A 378 6.20 -5.99 5.03
CA LEU A 378 6.02 -5.34 6.33
C LEU A 378 6.40 -6.27 7.48
N PHE A 379 6.28 -7.59 7.33
CA PHE A 379 6.72 -8.56 8.32
C PHE A 379 8.24 -8.60 8.52
N PHE A 380 9.03 -8.22 7.51
CA PHE A 380 10.51 -8.24 7.58
C PHE A 380 11.10 -6.88 7.91
N LYS A 381 10.33 -5.79 7.79
CA LYS A 381 10.72 -4.47 8.28
C LYS A 381 10.48 -4.46 9.80
N LYS A 382 11.51 -4.76 10.60
CA LYS A 382 11.53 -4.33 12.00
C LYS A 382 11.37 -2.80 12.00
N GLU A 383 10.35 -2.32 12.70
CA GLU A 383 10.13 -0.89 12.96
C GLU A 383 11.20 -0.33 13.90
#